data_AF-A0A2N1R7I1-F1
#
_entry.id   AF-A0A2N1R7I1-F1
#
_cell.length_a   1.000
_cell.length_b   1.000
_cell.length_c   1.000
_cell.angle_alpha   90.00
_cell.angle_beta   90.00
_cell.angle_gamma   90.00
#
_symmetry.space_group_name_H-M   'P 1'
#
loop_
_entity.id
_entity.type
_entity.pdbx_description
1 polymer ?
#
loop_
_entity_poly.entity_id
_entity_poly.type
_entity_poly.pdbx_seq_one_letter_code
_entity_poly.pdbx_strand_id
1 'polypeptide(L)'
;MKSKRLALRVTSQSIAMILEVYLVMQVFTFWKDNLILGITGLSAMPGMVLSFMAINVLPPAVGLGLLIFLLALRIQRVGERIEAGETISPAEVEKTRLRLLRFSSVVLAVNLVGFAAGYLLLMVFRGRVAEMLRPDRLVILVSNLAGGVVYASAQTSLHNVSFAEIRERLGIREIGSRKRERSSTTRQAFITIALAVYVATFIQFNVRDTAEFGAVADDVYFGLAAGTIAPGDAAGEYRRVLGARMGNFISRSGVDVQLVPLPWERPDPATVREQRVFFIFALFILAVASIVQVAVSRDIKEQLSAISRRVKDVLDGGGDLRLRLNLRSMDDLGELTDLLNRLLDRFHGVARGIGLATR
;
A
#
# COMPACT_ATOMS: atom_id res chain seq x y z
N MET A 1 24.04 17.31 5.90
CA MET A 1 22.76 17.82 6.45
C MET A 1 21.53 16.99 6.07
N LYS A 2 21.46 16.34 4.90
CA LYS A 2 20.29 15.55 4.48
C LYS A 2 20.08 14.25 5.29
N SER A 3 21.14 13.59 5.75
CA SER A 3 21.06 12.37 6.57
C SER A 3 20.35 12.56 7.91
N LYS A 4 20.50 13.73 8.55
CA LYS A 4 20.00 14.03 9.91
C LYS A 4 18.49 13.91 10.07
N ARG A 5 17.75 13.80 8.96
CA ARG A 5 16.28 13.67 8.94
C ARG A 5 15.81 12.40 8.22
N LEU A 6 16.69 11.44 7.94
CA LEU A 6 16.32 10.24 7.17
C LEU A 6 15.24 9.41 7.86
N ALA A 7 15.42 9.08 9.14
CA ALA A 7 14.47 8.29 9.90
C ALA A 7 13.11 9.00 9.99
N LEU A 8 13.12 10.30 10.24
CA LEU A 8 11.91 11.11 10.25
C LEU A 8 11.23 11.11 8.88
N ARG A 9 12.00 11.25 7.78
CA ARG A 9 11.47 11.23 6.42
C ARG A 9 10.79 9.90 6.09
N VAL A 10 11.48 8.78 6.33
CA VAL A 10 10.98 7.42 6.09
C VAL A 10 9.70 7.17 6.90
N THR A 11 9.70 7.51 8.19
CA THR A 11 8.53 7.38 9.04
C THR A 11 7.38 8.29 8.58
N SER A 12 7.66 9.54 8.25
CA SER A 12 6.64 10.49 7.78
C SER A 12 6.00 10.03 6.48
N GLN A 13 6.77 9.48 5.53
CA GLN A 13 6.26 8.87 4.30
C GLN A 13 5.33 7.69 4.61
N SER A 14 5.72 6.81 5.54
CA SER A 14 4.90 5.68 5.95
C SER A 14 3.58 6.11 6.58
N ILE A 15 3.63 7.01 7.56
CA ILE A 15 2.45 7.53 8.26
C ILE A 15 1.55 8.29 7.29
N ALA A 16 2.11 9.21 6.49
CA ALA A 16 1.33 10.00 5.55
C ALA A 16 0.58 9.11 4.55
N MET A 17 1.24 8.09 4.00
CA MET A 17 0.59 7.16 3.08
C MET A 17 -0.54 6.37 3.75
N ILE A 18 -0.37 5.90 4.99
CA ILE A 18 -1.44 5.23 5.75
C ILE A 18 -2.61 6.21 5.93
N LEU A 19 -2.33 7.42 6.41
CA LEU A 19 -3.38 8.41 6.69
C LEU A 19 -4.14 8.82 5.42
N GLU A 20 -3.44 9.08 4.32
CA GLU A 20 -4.02 9.48 3.04
C GLU A 20 -4.91 8.38 2.46
N VAL A 21 -4.44 7.13 2.47
CA VAL A 21 -5.22 5.98 1.98
C VAL A 21 -6.50 5.80 2.76
N TYR A 22 -6.43 5.81 4.09
CA TYR A 22 -7.62 5.63 4.92
C TYR A 22 -8.56 6.83 4.82
N LEU A 23 -8.03 8.05 4.71
CA LEU A 23 -8.84 9.25 4.48
C LEU A 23 -9.66 9.11 3.20
N VAL A 24 -9.00 8.81 2.08
CA VAL A 24 -9.66 8.62 0.78
C VAL A 24 -10.66 7.48 0.87
N MET A 25 -10.26 6.33 1.43
CA MET A 25 -11.15 5.18 1.56
C MET A 25 -12.41 5.52 2.36
N GLN A 26 -12.31 6.24 3.49
CA GLN A 26 -13.49 6.63 4.27
C GLN A 26 -14.42 7.59 3.53
N VAL A 27 -13.87 8.52 2.74
CA VAL A 27 -14.68 9.39 1.87
C VAL A 27 -15.45 8.57 0.83
N PHE A 28 -14.77 7.64 0.15
CA PHE A 28 -15.40 6.75 -0.83
C PHE A 28 -16.45 5.83 -0.18
N THR A 29 -16.17 5.29 1.01
CA THR A 29 -17.13 4.50 1.78
C THR A 29 -18.35 5.33 2.17
N PHE A 30 -18.18 6.59 2.58
CA PHE A 30 -19.31 7.48 2.86
C PHE A 30 -20.19 7.70 1.63
N TRP A 31 -19.57 7.96 0.46
CA TRP A 31 -20.30 8.12 -0.79
C TRP A 31 -21.00 6.83 -1.24
N LYS A 32 -20.35 5.67 -1.09
CA LYS A 32 -20.97 4.36 -1.32
C LYS A 32 -22.23 4.21 -0.46
N ASP A 33 -22.10 4.40 0.86
CA ASP A 33 -23.22 4.22 1.78
C ASP A 33 -24.37 5.19 1.43
N ASN A 34 -24.07 6.44 1.08
CA ASN A 34 -25.06 7.40 0.59
C ASN A 34 -25.76 6.92 -0.69
N LEU A 35 -25.02 6.38 -1.66
CA LEU A 35 -25.58 5.87 -2.90
C LEU A 35 -26.47 4.65 -2.68
N ILE A 36 -26.01 3.68 -1.89
CA ILE A 36 -26.79 2.48 -1.54
C ILE A 36 -28.10 2.88 -0.87
N LEU A 37 -28.01 3.78 0.11
CA LEU A 37 -29.15 4.22 0.92
C LEU A 37 -30.01 5.28 0.22
N GLY A 38 -29.57 5.91 -0.86
CA GLY A 38 -30.30 7.00 -1.50
C GLY A 38 -30.30 8.30 -0.69
N ILE A 39 -29.30 8.51 0.16
CA ILE A 39 -29.16 9.71 1.01
C ILE A 39 -28.21 10.71 0.31
N THR A 40 -28.63 11.97 0.17
CA THR A 40 -27.83 13.02 -0.49
C THR A 40 -27.01 13.89 0.47
N GLY A 41 -27.32 13.85 1.77
CA GLY A 41 -26.65 14.68 2.77
C GLY A 41 -25.16 14.35 2.96
N LEU A 42 -24.32 15.38 2.97
CA LEU A 42 -22.86 15.27 3.20
C LEU A 42 -22.41 15.80 4.58
N SER A 43 -23.33 16.38 5.37
CA SER A 43 -23.00 17.03 6.64
C SER A 43 -22.34 16.11 7.67
N ALA A 44 -22.70 14.82 7.66
CA ALA A 44 -22.12 13.82 8.55
C ALA A 44 -20.71 13.33 8.13
N MET A 45 -20.27 13.63 6.91
CA MET A 45 -19.03 13.09 6.35
C MET A 45 -17.79 13.49 7.16
N PRO A 46 -17.55 14.79 7.49
CA PRO A 46 -16.35 15.17 8.22
C PRO A 46 -16.29 14.53 9.60
N GLY A 47 -17.40 14.50 10.34
CA GLY A 47 -17.45 13.91 11.68
C GLY A 47 -17.16 12.40 11.65
N MET A 48 -17.76 11.68 10.71
CA MET A 48 -17.55 10.23 10.53
C MET A 48 -16.11 9.91 10.14
N VAL A 49 -15.57 10.63 9.16
CA VAL A 49 -14.18 10.46 8.70
C VAL A 49 -13.20 10.79 9.82
N LEU A 50 -13.32 11.95 10.47
CA LEU A 50 -12.41 12.36 11.55
C LEU A 50 -12.47 11.40 12.75
N SER A 51 -13.66 10.98 13.15
CA SER A 51 -13.82 10.01 14.25
C SER A 51 -13.17 8.67 13.88
N PHE A 52 -13.36 8.19 12.65
CA PHE A 52 -12.75 6.94 12.22
C PHE A 52 -11.22 7.06 12.20
N MET A 53 -10.69 8.15 11.64
CA MET A 53 -9.25 8.41 11.58
C MET A 53 -8.63 8.49 12.98
N ALA A 54 -9.26 9.23 13.89
CA ALA A 54 -8.74 9.43 15.25
C ALA A 54 -8.74 8.16 16.10
N ILE A 55 -9.80 7.34 15.99
CA ILE A 55 -9.98 6.17 16.85
C ILE A 55 -9.32 4.92 16.25
N ASN A 56 -9.47 4.69 14.94
CA ASN A 56 -9.10 3.41 14.33
C ASN A 56 -7.78 3.46 13.56
N VAL A 57 -7.41 4.61 13.00
CA VAL A 57 -6.24 4.70 12.09
C VAL A 57 -5.03 5.31 12.77
N LEU A 58 -5.20 6.42 13.48
CA LEU A 58 -4.10 7.17 14.06
C LEU A 58 -3.33 6.36 15.13
N PRO A 59 -3.98 5.65 16.09
CA PRO A 59 -3.24 4.89 17.08
C PRO A 59 -2.31 3.80 16.49
N PRO A 60 -2.78 2.89 15.61
CA PRO A 60 -1.88 1.92 14.98
C PRO A 60 -0.86 2.59 14.06
N ALA A 61 -1.22 3.66 13.33
CA ALA A 61 -0.27 4.38 12.47
C ALA A 61 0.88 4.98 13.27
N VAL A 62 0.62 5.55 14.45
CA VAL A 62 1.64 6.08 15.36
C VAL A 62 2.50 4.96 15.94
N GLY A 63 1.89 3.87 16.42
CA GLY A 63 2.63 2.73 16.99
C GLY A 63 3.56 2.07 15.96
N LEU A 64 3.03 1.77 14.77
CA LEU A 64 3.80 1.20 13.67
C LEU A 64 4.83 2.19 13.11
N GLY A 65 4.49 3.48 13.05
CA GLY A 65 5.39 4.56 12.65
C GLY A 65 6.59 4.71 13.59
N LEU A 66 6.37 4.59 14.91
CA LEU A 66 7.43 4.57 15.91
C LEU A 66 8.37 3.38 15.72
N LEU A 67 7.83 2.18 15.44
CA LEU A 67 8.64 1.01 15.13
C LEU A 67 9.53 1.25 13.89
N ILE A 68 8.95 1.75 12.80
CA ILE A 68 9.68 2.12 11.58
C ILE A 68 10.75 3.16 11.88
N PHE A 69 10.44 4.17 12.69
CA PHE A 69 11.36 5.23 13.10
C PHE A 69 12.59 4.66 13.82
N LEU A 70 12.38 3.82 14.84
CA LEU A 70 13.46 3.23 15.63
C LEU A 70 14.39 2.36 14.77
N LEU A 71 13.83 1.64 13.79
CA LEU A 71 14.61 0.83 12.86
C LEU A 71 15.39 1.70 11.86
N ALA A 72 14.76 2.73 11.30
CA ALA A 72 15.40 3.66 10.38
C ALA A 72 16.49 4.49 11.08
N LEU A 73 16.30 4.84 12.36
CA LEU A 73 17.26 5.58 13.17
C LEU A 73 18.59 4.83 13.30
N ARG A 74 18.56 3.50 13.42
CA ARG A 74 19.78 2.67 13.46
C ARG A 74 20.56 2.72 12.15
N ILE A 75 19.88 2.89 11.02
CA ILE A 75 20.52 3.06 9.70
C ILE A 75 21.05 4.49 9.56
N GLN A 76 20.25 5.49 9.96
CA GLN A 76 20.62 6.90 9.95
C GLN A 76 21.91 7.16 10.74
N ARG A 77 22.03 6.63 11.97
CA ARG A 77 23.23 6.83 12.80
C ARG A 77 24.51 6.39 12.11
N VAL A 78 24.48 5.28 11.37
CA VAL A 78 25.65 4.82 10.60
C VAL A 78 25.93 5.77 9.43
N GLY A 79 24.88 6.22 8.73
CA GLY A 79 25.01 7.24 7.68
C GLY A 79 25.60 8.55 8.18
N GLU A 80 25.23 9.00 9.37
CA GLU A 80 25.76 10.22 10.01
C GLU A 80 27.25 10.08 10.37
N ARG A 81 27.66 8.91 10.90
CA ARG A 81 29.07 8.63 11.18
C ARG A 81 29.92 8.62 9.90
N ILE A 82 29.39 8.04 8.82
CA ILE A 82 30.06 8.10 7.50
C ILE A 82 30.14 9.54 6.99
N GLU A 83 29.10 10.38 7.17
CA GLU A 83 29.16 11.81 6.83
C GLU A 83 30.19 12.58 7.65
N ALA A 84 30.41 12.19 8.90
CA ALA A 84 31.41 12.79 9.77
C ALA A 84 32.85 12.37 9.40
N GLY A 85 33.03 11.50 8.40
CA GLY A 85 34.33 10.98 7.98
C GLY A 85 34.85 9.85 8.88
N GLU A 86 34.01 9.27 9.75
CA GLU A 86 34.42 8.14 10.56
C GLU A 86 34.63 6.88 9.70
N THR A 87 35.72 6.17 9.93
CA THR A 87 35.97 4.87 9.33
C THR A 87 35.11 3.80 10.01
N ILE A 88 34.13 3.27 9.28
CA ILE A 88 33.23 2.23 9.77
C ILE A 88 33.84 0.84 9.56
N SER A 89 33.77 -0.01 10.59
CA SER A 89 34.26 -1.38 10.48
C SER A 89 33.50 -2.18 9.40
N PRO A 90 34.15 -3.13 8.69
CA PRO A 90 33.48 -3.96 7.68
C PRO A 90 32.26 -4.72 8.24
N ALA A 91 32.33 -5.18 9.49
CA ALA A 91 31.22 -5.86 10.16
C ALA A 91 30.00 -4.95 10.38
N GLU A 92 30.22 -3.66 10.66
CA GLU A 92 29.13 -2.71 10.84
C GLU A 92 28.52 -2.27 9.51
N VAL A 93 29.32 -2.14 8.45
CA VAL A 93 28.84 -1.95 7.07
C VAL A 93 27.92 -3.11 6.67
N GLU A 94 28.37 -4.35 6.89
CA GLU A 94 27.61 -5.57 6.62
C GLU A 94 26.28 -5.59 7.38
N LYS A 95 26.31 -5.30 8.68
CA LYS A 95 25.12 -5.24 9.53
C LYS A 95 24.13 -4.18 9.05
N THR A 96 24.62 -3.02 8.64
CA THR A 96 23.79 -1.91 8.11
C THR A 96 23.17 -2.27 6.78
N ARG A 97 23.93 -2.94 5.90
CA ARG A 97 23.37 -3.49 4.66
C ARG A 97 22.24 -4.47 4.94
N LEU A 98 22.44 -5.44 5.85
CA LEU A 98 21.40 -6.41 6.19
C LEU A 98 20.14 -5.73 6.75
N ARG A 99 20.29 -4.64 7.51
CA ARG A 99 19.16 -3.82 7.97
C ARG A 99 18.42 -3.16 6.81
N LEU A 100 19.15 -2.58 5.86
CA LEU A 100 18.56 -1.98 4.65
C LEU A 100 17.78 -3.00 3.81
N LEU A 101 18.35 -4.19 3.61
CA LEU A 101 17.70 -5.27 2.85
C LEU A 101 16.45 -5.81 3.56
N ARG A 102 16.51 -5.98 4.88
CA ARG A 102 15.38 -6.47 5.68
C ARG A 102 14.31 -5.41 5.92
N PHE A 103 14.60 -4.14 5.68
CA PHE A 103 13.67 -3.04 5.94
C PHE A 103 12.37 -3.20 5.14
N SER A 104 12.46 -3.60 3.87
CA SER A 104 11.29 -3.90 3.02
C SER A 104 10.40 -5.00 3.61
N SER A 105 11.00 -6.04 4.17
CA SER A 105 10.28 -7.15 4.81
C SER A 105 9.59 -6.70 6.09
N VAL A 106 10.22 -5.81 6.86
CA VAL A 106 9.59 -5.20 8.05
C VAL A 106 8.40 -4.35 7.64
N VAL A 107 8.55 -3.49 6.63
CA VAL A 107 7.46 -2.65 6.12
C VAL A 107 6.29 -3.52 5.66
N LEU A 108 6.56 -4.61 4.93
CA LEU A 108 5.54 -5.58 4.55
C LEU A 108 4.84 -6.20 5.76
N ALA A 109 5.59 -6.73 6.73
CA ALA A 109 5.03 -7.33 7.93
C ALA A 109 4.16 -6.34 8.73
N VAL A 110 4.64 -5.10 8.88
CA VAL A 110 3.94 -4.00 9.55
C VAL A 110 2.60 -3.69 8.85
N ASN A 111 2.58 -3.61 7.52
CA ASN A 111 1.34 -3.38 6.78
C ASN A 111 0.39 -4.58 6.91
N LEU A 112 0.87 -5.80 6.72
CA LEU A 112 0.03 -6.99 6.85
C LEU A 112 -0.62 -7.09 8.23
N VAL A 113 0.16 -6.84 9.30
CA VAL A 113 -0.35 -6.79 10.67
C VAL A 113 -1.36 -5.66 10.83
N GLY A 114 -1.07 -4.45 10.34
CA GLY A 114 -1.99 -3.32 10.43
C GLY A 114 -3.34 -3.58 9.75
N PHE A 115 -3.32 -4.08 8.51
CA PHE A 115 -4.51 -4.40 7.74
C PHE A 115 -5.30 -5.58 8.32
N ALA A 116 -4.62 -6.60 8.86
CA ALA A 116 -5.27 -7.71 9.54
C ALA A 116 -5.87 -7.27 10.89
N ALA A 117 -5.11 -6.51 11.69
CA ALA A 117 -5.54 -6.05 13.00
C ALA A 117 -6.78 -5.16 12.91
N GLY A 118 -6.88 -4.28 11.90
CA GLY A 118 -8.09 -3.47 11.69
C GLY A 118 -9.36 -4.32 11.52
N TYR A 119 -9.28 -5.40 10.74
CA TYR A 119 -10.38 -6.35 10.58
C TYR A 119 -10.68 -7.13 11.87
N LEU A 120 -9.66 -7.64 12.55
CA LEU A 120 -9.82 -8.40 13.78
C LEU A 120 -10.44 -7.55 14.89
N LEU A 121 -9.94 -6.33 15.08
CA LEU A 121 -10.47 -5.37 16.06
C LEU A 121 -11.94 -5.05 15.77
N LEU A 122 -12.29 -4.81 14.50
CA LEU A 122 -13.67 -4.56 14.11
C LEU A 122 -14.59 -5.74 14.44
N MET A 123 -14.15 -6.99 14.23
CA MET A 123 -14.93 -8.18 14.57
C MET A 123 -15.04 -8.40 16.09
N VAL A 124 -13.97 -8.12 16.84
CA VAL A 124 -13.98 -8.19 18.32
C VAL A 124 -14.93 -7.16 18.89
N PHE A 125 -14.85 -5.89 18.45
CA PHE A 125 -15.72 -4.81 18.94
C PHE A 125 -17.18 -5.02 18.58
N ARG A 126 -17.47 -5.76 17.50
CA ARG A 126 -18.84 -6.14 17.13
C ARG A 126 -19.34 -7.41 17.83
N GLY A 127 -18.52 -8.07 18.66
CA GLY A 127 -18.88 -9.32 19.32
C GLY A 127 -19.04 -10.51 18.36
N ARG A 128 -18.48 -10.43 17.14
CA ARG A 128 -18.67 -11.41 16.06
C ARG A 128 -17.41 -12.25 15.81
N VAL A 129 -16.66 -12.59 16.85
CA VAL A 129 -15.39 -13.34 16.74
C VAL A 129 -15.61 -14.72 16.10
N ALA A 130 -16.70 -15.41 16.45
CA ALA A 130 -17.04 -16.71 15.86
C ALA A 130 -17.30 -16.64 14.34
N GLU A 131 -17.71 -15.47 13.82
CA GLU A 131 -17.98 -15.28 12.40
C GLU A 131 -16.71 -15.00 11.57
N MET A 132 -15.54 -14.81 12.20
CA MET A 132 -14.32 -14.44 11.50
C MET A 132 -13.88 -15.47 10.44
N LEU A 133 -14.20 -16.75 10.65
CA LEU A 133 -13.85 -17.86 9.76
C LEU A 133 -14.91 -18.12 8.68
N ARG A 134 -16.00 -17.36 8.65
CA ARG A 134 -16.99 -17.52 7.58
C ARG A 134 -16.34 -17.19 6.22
N PRO A 135 -16.61 -17.97 5.16
CA PRO A 135 -15.97 -17.76 3.85
C PRO A 135 -16.11 -16.32 3.34
N ASP A 136 -17.28 -15.71 3.53
CA ASP A 136 -17.56 -14.34 3.10
C ASP A 136 -16.75 -13.29 3.86
N ARG A 137 -16.36 -13.58 5.11
CA ARG A 137 -15.53 -12.73 5.95
C ARG A 137 -14.05 -12.94 5.70
N LEU A 138 -13.65 -14.16 5.36
CA LEU A 138 -12.29 -14.46 4.91
C LEU A 138 -11.93 -13.72 3.62
N VAL A 139 -12.89 -13.51 2.70
CA VAL A 139 -12.68 -12.67 1.50
C VAL A 139 -12.30 -11.24 1.87
N ILE A 140 -12.92 -10.66 2.91
CA ILE A 140 -12.58 -9.32 3.41
C ILE A 140 -11.16 -9.30 3.96
N LEU A 141 -10.79 -10.31 4.75
CA LEU A 141 -9.43 -10.43 5.27
C LEU A 141 -8.40 -10.57 4.14
N VAL A 142 -8.67 -11.41 3.14
CA VAL A 142 -7.82 -11.56 1.96
C VAL A 142 -7.69 -10.24 1.20
N SER A 143 -8.79 -9.50 1.03
CA SER A 143 -8.78 -8.17 0.42
C SER A 143 -7.89 -7.20 1.19
N ASN A 144 -8.03 -7.14 2.52
CA ASN A 144 -7.22 -6.28 3.38
C ASN A 144 -5.73 -6.65 3.33
N LEU A 145 -5.41 -7.94 3.36
CA LEU A 145 -4.02 -8.41 3.25
C LEU A 145 -3.42 -8.08 1.88
N ALA A 146 -4.18 -8.29 0.80
CA ALA A 146 -3.77 -7.93 -0.55
C ALA A 146 -3.53 -6.42 -0.69
N GLY A 147 -4.43 -5.59 -0.14
CA GLY A 147 -4.22 -4.15 0.00
C GLY A 147 -2.93 -3.83 0.76
N GLY A 148 -2.71 -4.47 1.92
CA GLY A 148 -1.49 -4.32 2.71
C GLY A 148 -0.20 -4.62 1.93
N VAL A 149 -0.20 -5.63 1.05
CA VAL A 149 0.93 -5.91 0.14
C VAL A 149 1.14 -4.77 -0.85
N VAL A 150 0.07 -4.31 -1.50
CA VAL A 150 0.11 -3.23 -2.51
C VAL A 150 0.68 -1.95 -1.90
N TYR A 151 0.18 -1.55 -0.73
CA TYR A 151 0.64 -0.37 -0.01
C TYR A 151 2.08 -0.52 0.52
N ALA A 152 2.45 -1.69 1.05
CA ALA A 152 3.82 -1.96 1.47
C ALA A 152 4.82 -1.85 0.31
N SER A 153 4.40 -2.23 -0.90
CA SER A 153 5.24 -2.09 -2.10
C SER A 153 5.54 -0.63 -2.42
N ALA A 154 4.50 0.23 -2.41
CA ALA A 154 4.65 1.67 -2.63
C ALA A 154 5.55 2.31 -1.56
N GLN A 155 5.34 2.01 -0.27
CA GLN A 155 6.22 2.49 0.82
C GLN A 155 7.65 2.03 0.63
N THR A 156 7.86 0.76 0.31
CA THR A 156 9.20 0.19 0.09
C THR A 156 9.93 0.95 -1.01
N SER A 157 9.27 1.26 -2.12
CA SER A 157 9.87 2.06 -3.19
C SER A 157 10.21 3.49 -2.76
N LEU A 158 9.34 4.17 -2.00
CA LEU A 158 9.66 5.50 -1.44
C LEU A 158 10.83 5.46 -0.44
N HIS A 159 10.91 4.38 0.35
CA HIS A 159 12.01 4.18 1.29
C HIS A 159 13.32 3.85 0.58
N ASN A 160 13.30 3.04 -0.49
CA ASN A 160 14.47 2.74 -1.31
C ASN A 160 15.08 4.03 -1.88
N VAL A 161 14.25 4.91 -2.42
CA VAL A 161 14.66 6.25 -2.86
C VAL A 161 15.32 7.03 -1.72
N SER A 162 14.71 7.03 -0.53
CA SER A 162 15.25 7.73 0.63
C SER A 162 16.57 7.12 1.13
N PHE A 163 16.76 5.81 1.00
CA PHE A 163 17.96 5.09 1.41
C PHE A 163 19.08 5.06 0.35
N ALA A 164 18.82 5.48 -0.88
CA ALA A 164 19.77 5.40 -1.99
C ALA A 164 21.13 6.06 -1.66
N GLU A 165 21.09 7.24 -1.05
CA GLU A 165 22.30 7.99 -0.67
C GLU A 165 23.15 7.23 0.37
N ILE A 166 22.53 6.60 1.36
CA ILE A 166 23.27 5.79 2.34
C ILE A 166 23.86 4.55 1.66
N ARG A 167 23.11 3.88 0.77
CA ARG A 167 23.63 2.71 0.02
C ARG A 167 24.88 3.06 -0.78
N GLU A 168 24.89 4.22 -1.43
CA GLU A 168 26.06 4.71 -2.16
C GLU A 168 27.26 4.95 -1.24
N ARG A 169 27.04 5.57 -0.09
CA ARG A 169 28.12 5.89 0.85
C ARG A 169 28.67 4.69 1.60
N LEU A 170 27.89 3.62 1.75
CA LEU A 170 28.38 2.34 2.25
C LEU A 170 29.40 1.70 1.29
N GLY A 171 29.55 2.20 0.06
CA GLY A 171 30.60 1.77 -0.86
C GLY A 171 30.48 0.31 -1.30
N ILE A 172 29.26 -0.24 -1.30
CA ILE A 172 29.02 -1.63 -1.65
C ILE A 172 29.13 -1.76 -3.17
N ARG A 173 30.19 -2.40 -3.64
CA ARG A 173 30.56 -2.44 -5.08
C ARG A 173 30.37 -3.79 -5.75
N GLU A 174 30.20 -4.86 -4.97
CA GLU A 174 30.09 -6.23 -5.48
C GLU A 174 29.01 -7.04 -4.75
N ILE A 175 28.31 -7.90 -5.48
CA ILE A 175 27.32 -8.82 -4.91
C ILE A 175 28.02 -10.04 -4.29
N GLY A 176 29.06 -10.59 -4.92
CA GLY A 176 29.81 -11.75 -4.43
C GLY A 176 28.92 -12.98 -4.16
N SER A 177 29.23 -13.74 -3.10
CA SER A 177 28.46 -14.91 -2.63
C SER A 177 27.24 -14.55 -1.78
N ARG A 178 26.82 -13.28 -1.77
CA ARG A 178 25.83 -12.76 -0.83
C ARG A 178 24.40 -13.12 -1.26
N LYS A 179 23.49 -13.16 -0.29
CA LYS A 179 22.06 -13.41 -0.52
C LYS A 179 21.47 -12.30 -1.40
N ARG A 180 20.97 -12.69 -2.58
CA ARG A 180 20.34 -11.80 -3.56
C ARG A 180 18.95 -11.35 -3.08
N GLU A 181 18.55 -10.14 -3.48
CA GLU A 181 17.14 -9.75 -3.40
C GLU A 181 16.32 -10.55 -4.42
N ARG A 182 15.00 -10.57 -4.24
CA ARG A 182 14.12 -11.16 -5.28
C ARG A 182 14.29 -10.37 -6.57
N SER A 183 14.23 -11.06 -7.71
CA SER A 183 14.28 -10.39 -9.00
C SER A 183 13.16 -9.36 -9.13
N SER A 184 13.42 -8.33 -9.93
CA SER A 184 12.47 -7.27 -10.23
C SER A 184 11.19 -7.86 -10.85
N THR A 185 11.33 -8.86 -11.72
CA THR A 185 10.23 -9.60 -12.34
C THR A 185 9.37 -10.34 -11.32
N THR A 186 9.98 -11.08 -10.38
CA THR A 186 9.21 -11.79 -9.34
C THR A 186 8.50 -10.81 -8.41
N ARG A 187 9.16 -9.69 -8.06
CA ARG A 187 8.53 -8.62 -7.27
C ARG A 187 7.33 -8.03 -8.01
N GLN A 188 7.47 -7.70 -9.30
CA GLN A 188 6.41 -7.14 -10.12
C GLN A 188 5.25 -8.13 -10.27
N ALA A 189 5.52 -9.40 -10.57
CA ALA A 189 4.50 -10.45 -10.67
C ALA A 189 3.71 -10.59 -9.36
N PHE A 190 4.40 -10.59 -8.22
CA PHE A 190 3.75 -10.65 -6.91
C PHE A 190 2.86 -9.43 -6.63
N ILE A 191 3.31 -8.22 -6.98
CA ILE A 191 2.51 -6.99 -6.85
C ILE A 191 1.29 -7.05 -7.77
N THR A 192 1.45 -7.49 -9.01
CA THR A 192 0.35 -7.64 -9.98
C THR A 192 -0.70 -8.63 -9.48
N ILE A 193 -0.27 -9.78 -8.96
CA ILE A 193 -1.18 -10.78 -8.37
C ILE A 193 -1.90 -10.20 -7.15
N ALA A 194 -1.17 -9.55 -6.23
CA ALA A 194 -1.76 -8.92 -5.06
C ALA A 194 -2.77 -7.84 -5.44
N LEU A 195 -2.45 -7.02 -6.46
CA LEU A 195 -3.36 -6.02 -6.99
C LEU A 195 -4.60 -6.66 -7.60
N ALA A 196 -4.45 -7.70 -8.42
CA ALA A 196 -5.59 -8.40 -9.02
C ALA A 196 -6.51 -9.03 -7.97
N VAL A 197 -5.93 -9.67 -6.94
CA VAL A 197 -6.68 -10.21 -5.80
C VAL A 197 -7.39 -9.08 -5.04
N TYR A 198 -6.70 -7.97 -4.78
CA TYR A 198 -7.27 -6.81 -4.12
C TYR A 198 -8.45 -6.25 -4.93
N VAL A 199 -8.30 -6.02 -6.23
CA VAL A 199 -9.36 -5.54 -7.14
C VAL A 199 -10.57 -6.48 -7.10
N ALA A 200 -10.36 -7.78 -7.35
CA ALA A 200 -11.44 -8.75 -7.46
C ALA A 200 -12.23 -8.88 -6.15
N THR A 201 -11.52 -9.04 -5.03
CA THR A 201 -12.15 -9.18 -3.71
C THR A 201 -12.85 -7.89 -3.26
N PHE A 202 -12.28 -6.73 -3.59
CA PHE A 202 -12.85 -5.43 -3.25
C PHE A 202 -14.12 -5.16 -4.07
N ILE A 203 -14.13 -5.46 -5.37
CA ILE A 203 -15.35 -5.36 -6.19
C ILE A 203 -16.43 -6.33 -5.68
N GLN A 204 -16.07 -7.60 -5.43
CA GLN A 204 -17.00 -8.60 -4.91
C GLN A 204 -17.65 -8.14 -3.60
N PHE A 205 -16.88 -7.59 -2.68
CA PHE A 205 -17.38 -7.07 -1.41
C PHE A 205 -18.40 -5.94 -1.60
N ASN A 206 -18.10 -4.97 -2.48
CA ASN A 206 -18.97 -3.82 -2.69
C ASN A 206 -20.24 -4.15 -3.49
N VAL A 207 -20.16 -5.09 -4.44
CA VAL A 207 -21.34 -5.61 -5.15
C VAL A 207 -22.27 -6.34 -4.17
N ARG A 208 -21.70 -7.17 -3.29
CA ARG A 208 -22.46 -7.86 -2.24
C ARG A 208 -23.24 -6.88 -1.37
N ASP A 209 -22.62 -5.79 -0.91
CA ASP A 209 -23.32 -4.80 -0.08
C ASP A 209 -24.57 -4.21 -0.77
N THR A 210 -24.50 -4.03 -2.08
CA THR A 210 -25.63 -3.50 -2.86
C THR A 210 -26.72 -4.56 -3.04
N ALA A 211 -26.33 -5.82 -3.28
CA ALA A 211 -27.26 -6.94 -3.38
C ALA A 211 -27.98 -7.22 -2.04
N GLU A 212 -27.26 -7.17 -0.92
CA GLU A 212 -27.82 -7.32 0.43
C GLU A 212 -28.82 -6.21 0.76
N PHE A 213 -28.56 -4.98 0.31
CA PHE A 213 -29.55 -3.90 0.41
C PHE A 213 -30.80 -4.19 -0.44
N GLY A 214 -30.63 -4.69 -1.67
CA GLY A 214 -31.73 -5.06 -2.56
C GLY A 214 -32.61 -6.17 -1.96
N ALA A 215 -31.99 -7.18 -1.37
CA ALA A 215 -32.68 -8.30 -0.74
C ALA A 215 -33.64 -7.87 0.39
N VAL A 216 -33.37 -6.74 1.07
CA VAL A 216 -34.32 -6.19 2.06
C VAL A 216 -35.63 -5.76 1.41
N ALA A 217 -35.57 -5.16 0.23
CA ALA A 217 -36.78 -4.77 -0.50
C ALA A 217 -37.50 -6.02 -1.05
N ASP A 218 -36.74 -6.97 -1.59
CA ASP A 218 -37.29 -8.22 -2.13
C ASP A 218 -38.05 -9.00 -1.05
N ASP A 219 -37.50 -9.15 0.16
CA ASP A 219 -38.17 -9.83 1.29
C ASP A 219 -39.55 -9.22 1.59
N VAL A 220 -39.67 -7.90 1.54
CA VAL A 220 -40.94 -7.19 1.78
C VAL A 220 -41.89 -7.39 0.59
N TYR A 221 -41.41 -7.32 -0.64
CA TYR A 221 -42.23 -7.57 -1.84
C TYR A 221 -42.74 -9.01 -1.88
N PHE A 222 -41.91 -9.99 -1.51
CA PHE A 222 -42.33 -11.38 -1.38
C PHE A 222 -43.39 -11.55 -0.30
N GLY A 223 -43.25 -10.89 0.85
CA GLY A 223 -44.27 -10.93 1.90
C GLY A 223 -45.59 -10.28 1.49
N LEU A 224 -45.56 -9.19 0.71
CA LEU A 224 -46.75 -8.59 0.12
C LEU A 224 -47.43 -9.53 -0.89
N ALA A 225 -46.64 -10.14 -1.79
CA ALA A 225 -47.16 -11.08 -2.78
C ALA A 225 -47.73 -12.35 -2.15
N ALA A 226 -47.14 -12.82 -1.04
CA ALA A 226 -47.61 -13.97 -0.27
C ALA A 226 -48.78 -13.64 0.66
N GLY A 227 -49.16 -12.35 0.81
CA GLY A 227 -50.20 -11.89 1.72
C GLY A 227 -49.82 -11.98 3.21
N THR A 228 -48.54 -12.16 3.54
CA THR A 228 -48.04 -12.18 4.94
C THR A 228 -47.81 -10.79 5.50
N ILE A 229 -47.67 -9.78 4.63
CA ILE A 229 -47.56 -8.36 4.99
C ILE A 229 -48.76 -7.64 4.37
N ALA A 230 -49.48 -6.84 5.15
CA ALA A 230 -50.54 -6.00 4.61
C ALA A 230 -49.94 -4.79 3.86
N PRO A 231 -50.55 -4.30 2.76
CA PRO A 231 -50.03 -3.15 2.00
C PRO A 231 -49.75 -1.90 2.83
N GLY A 232 -50.57 -1.63 3.87
CA GLY A 232 -50.39 -0.50 4.79
C GLY A 232 -49.17 -0.64 5.71
N ASP A 233 -48.72 -1.86 5.98
CA ASP A 233 -47.61 -2.14 6.89
C ASP A 233 -46.25 -2.26 6.20
N ALA A 234 -46.23 -2.30 4.85
CA ALA A 234 -45.03 -2.52 4.05
C ALA A 234 -43.89 -1.55 4.38
N ALA A 235 -44.19 -0.26 4.57
CA ALA A 235 -43.20 0.75 4.88
C ALA A 235 -42.58 0.52 6.27
N GLY A 236 -43.40 0.19 7.26
CA GLY A 236 -42.94 -0.10 8.62
C GLY A 236 -42.07 -1.36 8.65
N GLU A 237 -42.50 -2.41 7.95
CA GLU A 237 -41.79 -3.67 7.86
C GLU A 237 -40.45 -3.52 7.14
N TYR A 238 -40.41 -2.78 6.02
CA TYR A 238 -39.16 -2.45 5.33
C TYR A 238 -38.17 -1.76 6.26
N ARG A 239 -38.59 -0.73 7.00
CA ARG A 239 -37.72 -0.02 7.94
C ARG A 239 -37.26 -0.92 9.08
N ARG A 240 -38.11 -1.81 9.57
CA ARG A 240 -37.75 -2.78 10.62
C ARG A 240 -36.66 -3.74 10.14
N VAL A 241 -36.85 -4.36 8.97
CA VAL A 241 -35.87 -5.31 8.39
C VAL A 241 -34.58 -4.59 8.01
N LEU A 242 -34.69 -3.41 7.40
CA LEU A 242 -33.55 -2.56 7.07
C LEU A 242 -32.75 -2.23 8.33
N GLY A 243 -33.38 -1.71 9.39
CA GLY A 243 -32.70 -1.39 10.65
C GLY A 243 -31.96 -2.57 11.27
N ALA A 244 -32.56 -3.77 11.20
CA ALA A 244 -31.95 -5.00 11.72
C ALA A 244 -30.73 -5.46 10.91
N ARG A 245 -30.73 -5.24 9.58
CA ARG A 245 -29.68 -5.73 8.67
C ARG A 245 -28.66 -4.69 8.25
N MET A 246 -28.94 -3.40 8.42
CA MET A 246 -28.16 -2.29 7.88
C MET A 246 -26.67 -2.37 8.26
N GLY A 247 -26.34 -2.70 9.51
CA GLY A 247 -24.95 -2.86 9.97
C GLY A 247 -24.15 -3.98 9.29
N ASN A 248 -24.78 -4.82 8.46
CA ASN A 248 -24.12 -5.88 7.71
C ASN A 248 -23.51 -5.38 6.39
N PHE A 249 -24.06 -4.31 5.78
CA PHE A 249 -23.67 -3.83 4.44
C PHE A 249 -23.35 -2.32 4.36
N ILE A 250 -23.58 -1.54 5.44
CA ILE A 250 -23.06 -0.17 5.56
C ILE A 250 -21.97 -0.08 6.62
N SER A 251 -21.06 0.87 6.42
CA SER A 251 -19.97 1.12 7.36
C SER A 251 -20.32 2.19 8.39
N ARG A 252 -21.32 3.04 8.10
CA ARG A 252 -21.80 4.10 8.99
C ARG A 252 -22.59 3.58 10.17
N SER A 253 -22.18 3.96 11.38
CA SER A 253 -23.00 3.84 12.58
C SER A 253 -24.02 5.00 12.66
N GLY A 254 -25.19 4.74 13.23
CA GLY A 254 -26.16 5.77 13.59
C GLY A 254 -26.89 6.44 12.42
N VAL A 255 -26.98 5.80 11.26
CA VAL A 255 -27.88 6.27 10.20
C VAL A 255 -29.32 6.08 10.66
N ASP A 256 -30.11 7.16 10.59
CA ASP A 256 -31.55 7.06 10.83
C ASP A 256 -32.23 6.38 9.64
N VAL A 257 -32.87 5.25 9.92
CA VAL A 257 -33.59 4.44 8.92
C VAL A 257 -34.77 5.21 8.33
N GLN A 258 -35.33 6.20 9.06
CA GLN A 258 -36.42 7.03 8.56
C GLN A 258 -36.01 7.95 7.42
N LEU A 259 -34.71 8.28 7.32
CA LEU A 259 -34.17 9.11 6.23
C LEU A 259 -33.93 8.32 4.94
N VAL A 260 -34.06 6.99 4.99
CA VAL A 260 -33.87 6.12 3.84
C VAL A 260 -35.18 6.07 3.03
N PRO A 261 -35.19 6.54 1.77
CA PRO A 261 -36.40 6.49 0.94
C PRO A 261 -36.82 5.04 0.70
N LEU A 262 -38.14 4.82 0.70
CA LEU A 262 -38.72 3.50 0.50
C LEU A 262 -38.37 2.98 -0.90
N PRO A 263 -38.29 1.64 -1.10
CA PRO A 263 -37.88 1.09 -2.39
C PRO A 263 -38.72 1.56 -3.58
N TRP A 264 -40.03 1.76 -3.36
CA TRP A 264 -40.99 2.22 -4.37
C TRP A 264 -41.07 3.76 -4.52
N GLU A 265 -40.42 4.53 -3.64
CA GLU A 265 -40.31 5.99 -3.77
C GLU A 265 -39.08 6.41 -4.58
N ARG A 266 -38.18 5.47 -4.86
CA ARG A 266 -36.91 5.74 -5.52
C ARG A 266 -37.09 5.88 -7.03
N PRO A 267 -36.50 6.91 -7.65
CA PRO A 267 -36.55 7.08 -9.10
C PRO A 267 -35.54 6.17 -9.84
N ASP A 268 -34.52 5.64 -9.15
CA ASP A 268 -33.44 4.86 -9.75
C ASP A 268 -33.63 3.34 -9.58
N PRO A 269 -33.54 2.55 -10.67
CA PRO A 269 -33.50 1.09 -10.58
C PRO A 269 -32.29 0.59 -9.79
N ALA A 270 -32.42 -0.57 -9.13
CA ALA A 270 -31.34 -1.21 -8.38
C ALA A 270 -30.06 -1.40 -9.23
N THR A 271 -30.22 -1.80 -10.50
CA THR A 271 -29.11 -2.01 -11.45
C THR A 271 -28.30 -0.74 -11.71
N VAL A 272 -28.95 0.43 -11.81
CA VAL A 272 -28.26 1.72 -11.99
C VAL A 272 -27.41 2.06 -10.78
N ARG A 273 -27.88 1.70 -9.58
CA ARG A 273 -27.16 1.94 -8.33
C ARG A 273 -25.95 1.04 -8.19
N GLU A 274 -26.10 -0.24 -8.50
CA GLU A 274 -24.99 -1.19 -8.58
C GLU A 274 -23.91 -0.70 -9.55
N GLN A 275 -24.30 -0.23 -10.73
CA GLN A 275 -23.37 0.36 -11.71
C GLN A 275 -22.64 1.58 -11.15
N ARG A 276 -23.35 2.50 -10.49
CA ARG A 276 -22.72 3.70 -9.88
C ARG A 276 -21.72 3.33 -8.79
N VAL A 277 -22.07 2.40 -7.91
CA VAL A 277 -21.17 1.89 -6.86
C VAL A 277 -19.95 1.22 -7.49
N PHE A 278 -20.17 0.39 -8.51
CA PHE A 278 -19.08 -0.26 -9.26
C PHE A 278 -18.12 0.77 -9.87
N PHE A 279 -18.62 1.80 -10.58
CA PHE A 279 -17.77 2.79 -11.23
C PHE A 279 -16.96 3.63 -10.24
N ILE A 280 -17.54 4.01 -9.12
CA ILE A 280 -16.83 4.77 -8.07
C ILE A 280 -15.67 3.94 -7.52
N PHE A 281 -15.87 2.65 -7.26
CA PHE A 281 -14.79 1.80 -6.76
C PHE A 281 -13.79 1.38 -7.83
N ALA A 282 -14.22 1.19 -9.08
CA ALA A 282 -13.32 0.99 -10.20
C ALA A 282 -12.37 2.20 -10.35
N LEU A 283 -12.90 3.43 -10.23
CA LEU A 283 -12.09 4.64 -10.26
C LEU A 283 -11.12 4.72 -9.06
N PHE A 284 -11.58 4.39 -7.86
CA PHE A 284 -10.73 4.33 -6.67
C PHE A 284 -9.57 3.35 -6.85
N ILE A 285 -9.86 2.11 -7.27
CA ILE A 285 -8.86 1.07 -7.50
C ILE A 285 -7.87 1.50 -8.59
N LEU A 286 -8.36 2.09 -9.68
CA LEU A 286 -7.51 2.61 -10.76
C LEU A 286 -6.55 3.69 -10.25
N ALA A 287 -7.02 4.59 -9.38
CA ALA A 287 -6.20 5.61 -8.76
C ALA A 287 -5.11 4.97 -7.86
N VAL A 288 -5.47 4.01 -7.01
CA VAL A 288 -4.52 3.28 -6.16
C VAL A 288 -3.46 2.56 -7.01
N ALA A 289 -3.88 1.81 -8.03
CA ALA A 289 -2.99 1.12 -8.95
C ALA A 289 -2.02 2.08 -9.64
N SER A 290 -2.52 3.23 -10.10
CA SER A 290 -1.71 4.27 -10.76
C SER A 290 -0.66 4.85 -9.82
N ILE A 291 -1.04 5.19 -8.58
CA ILE A 291 -0.12 5.75 -7.57
C ILE A 291 0.99 4.74 -7.25
N VAL A 292 0.64 3.48 -7.02
CA VAL A 292 1.60 2.40 -6.73
C VAL A 292 2.55 2.22 -7.92
N GLN A 293 2.02 2.18 -9.15
CA GLN A 293 2.84 2.04 -10.35
C GLN A 293 3.79 3.23 -10.53
N VAL A 294 3.35 4.46 -10.25
CA VAL A 294 4.21 5.65 -10.27
C VAL A 294 5.32 5.54 -9.22
N ALA A 295 5.02 5.09 -7.99
CA ALA A 295 6.01 4.92 -6.94
C ALA A 295 7.09 3.89 -7.32
N VAL A 296 6.68 2.72 -7.83
CA VAL A 296 7.59 1.66 -8.28
C VAL A 296 8.40 2.13 -9.49
N SER A 297 7.77 2.80 -10.45
CA SER A 297 8.43 3.30 -11.66
C SER A 297 9.48 4.38 -11.34
N ARG A 298 9.24 5.21 -10.32
CA ARG A 298 10.21 6.20 -9.84
C ARG A 298 11.46 5.54 -9.25
N ASP A 299 11.30 4.50 -8.43
CA ASP A 299 12.41 3.71 -7.86
C ASP A 299 13.30 3.12 -8.98
N ILE A 300 12.67 2.44 -9.96
CA ILE A 300 13.39 1.86 -11.12
C ILE A 300 14.10 2.96 -11.93
N LYS A 301 13.39 4.06 -12.25
CA LYS A 301 13.95 5.18 -13.02
C LYS A 301 15.17 5.77 -12.33
N GLU A 302 15.14 5.93 -11.01
CA GLU A 302 16.24 6.50 -10.26
C GLU A 302 17.48 5.59 -10.27
N GLN A 303 17.28 4.27 -10.15
CA GLN A 303 18.35 3.28 -10.26
C GLN A 303 18.97 3.28 -11.66
N LEU A 304 18.16 3.22 -12.71
CA LEU A 304 18.63 3.27 -14.11
C LEU A 304 19.34 4.60 -14.44
N SER A 305 18.81 5.73 -13.95
CA SER A 305 19.44 7.04 -14.16
C SER A 305 20.80 7.13 -13.48
N ALA A 306 20.97 6.48 -12.32
CA ALA A 306 22.27 6.42 -11.65
C ALA A 306 23.29 5.61 -12.45
N ILE A 307 22.90 4.45 -12.99
CA ILE A 307 23.75 3.63 -13.87
C ILE A 307 24.11 4.42 -15.13
N SER A 308 23.10 4.99 -15.81
CA SER A 308 23.28 5.74 -17.06
C SER A 308 24.22 6.93 -16.91
N ARG A 309 24.03 7.76 -15.86
CA ARG A 309 24.92 8.90 -15.60
C ARG A 309 26.37 8.45 -15.44
N ARG A 310 26.60 7.36 -14.71
CA ARG A 310 27.97 6.86 -14.49
C ARG A 310 28.61 6.28 -15.74
N VAL A 311 27.85 5.53 -16.53
CA VAL A 311 28.35 5.05 -17.83
C VAL A 311 28.71 6.23 -18.72
N LYS A 312 27.88 7.28 -18.74
CA LYS A 312 28.17 8.51 -19.48
C LYS A 312 29.43 9.21 -18.97
N ASP A 313 29.61 9.36 -17.65
CA ASP A 313 30.81 9.94 -17.06
C ASP A 313 32.10 9.20 -17.51
N VAL A 314 32.03 7.88 -17.62
CA VAL A 314 33.14 7.04 -18.12
C VAL A 314 33.39 7.26 -19.61
N LEU A 315 32.33 7.33 -20.43
CA LEU A 315 32.44 7.52 -21.88
C LEU A 315 32.94 8.91 -22.27
N ASP A 316 32.53 9.95 -21.54
CA ASP A 316 32.91 11.35 -21.80
C ASP A 316 34.38 11.64 -21.41
N GLY A 317 35.17 10.62 -21.02
CA GLY A 317 36.59 10.74 -20.71
C GLY A 317 36.89 11.44 -19.38
N GLY A 318 35.87 11.88 -18.65
CA GLY A 318 35.99 12.53 -17.33
C GLY A 318 36.02 11.55 -16.15
N GLY A 319 35.67 10.29 -16.36
CA GLY A 319 35.62 9.27 -15.32
C GLY A 319 36.96 8.58 -15.12
N ASP A 320 37.57 8.75 -13.93
CA ASP A 320 38.61 7.83 -13.45
C ASP A 320 38.08 6.40 -13.57
N LEU A 321 38.65 5.60 -14.49
CA LEU A 321 38.27 4.21 -14.75
C LEU A 321 38.42 3.32 -13.49
N ARG A 322 39.03 3.84 -12.41
CA ARG A 322 39.10 3.18 -11.10
C ARG A 322 37.83 3.35 -10.26
N LEU A 323 36.92 4.25 -10.62
CA LEU A 323 35.66 4.48 -9.92
C LEU A 323 34.64 3.40 -10.27
N ARG A 324 34.48 2.43 -9.36
CA ARG A 324 33.43 1.40 -9.43
C ARG A 324 32.05 1.98 -9.15
N LEU A 325 31.04 1.47 -9.84
CA LEU A 325 29.63 1.74 -9.57
C LEU A 325 29.23 1.17 -8.21
N ASN A 326 28.55 1.98 -7.39
CA ASN A 326 27.95 1.49 -6.16
C ASN A 326 26.65 0.74 -6.46
N LEU A 327 26.51 -0.45 -5.89
CA LEU A 327 25.30 -1.24 -5.94
C LEU A 327 24.20 -0.57 -5.10
N ARG A 328 23.18 -0.03 -5.77
CA ARG A 328 22.00 0.54 -5.11
C ARG A 328 20.92 -0.50 -4.80
N SER A 329 20.93 -1.64 -5.48
CA SER A 329 20.02 -2.77 -5.28
C SER A 329 20.79 -4.09 -5.36
N MET A 330 20.19 -5.17 -4.86
CA MET A 330 20.73 -6.54 -4.93
C MET A 330 19.84 -7.44 -5.80
N ASP A 331 19.08 -6.83 -6.69
CA ASP A 331 18.21 -7.45 -7.69
C ASP A 331 18.91 -7.49 -9.08
N ASP A 332 18.11 -7.68 -10.14
CA ASP A 332 18.61 -7.76 -11.51
C ASP A 332 19.37 -6.49 -11.95
N LEU A 333 18.99 -5.31 -11.42
CA LEU A 333 19.70 -4.04 -11.70
C LEU A 333 21.03 -3.97 -10.95
N GLY A 334 21.09 -4.56 -9.76
CA GLY A 334 22.34 -4.78 -9.03
C GLY A 334 23.27 -5.70 -9.81
N GLU A 335 22.75 -6.79 -10.37
CA GLU A 335 23.53 -7.72 -11.20
C GLU A 335 24.06 -7.04 -12.46
N LEU A 336 23.25 -6.25 -13.15
CA LEU A 336 23.71 -5.42 -14.27
C LEU A 336 24.85 -4.48 -13.85
N THR A 337 24.74 -3.86 -12.68
CA THR A 337 25.78 -2.96 -12.16
C THR A 337 27.08 -3.71 -11.84
N ASP A 338 26.99 -4.93 -11.28
CA ASP A 338 28.16 -5.80 -11.03
C ASP A 338 28.84 -6.22 -12.34
N LEU A 339 28.06 -6.58 -13.36
CA LEU A 339 28.57 -6.92 -14.69
C LEU A 339 29.27 -5.72 -15.36
N LEU A 340 28.68 -4.53 -15.25
CA LEU A 340 29.30 -3.29 -15.73
C LEU A 340 30.62 -3.00 -15.02
N ASN A 341 30.69 -3.17 -13.69
CA ASN A 341 31.94 -3.02 -12.95
C ASN A 341 33.04 -3.96 -13.45
N ARG A 342 32.70 -5.24 -13.68
CA ARG A 342 33.66 -6.22 -14.24
C ARG A 342 34.11 -5.86 -15.65
N LEU A 343 33.21 -5.30 -16.46
CA LEU A 343 33.54 -4.82 -17.81
C LEU A 343 34.52 -3.63 -17.75
N LEU A 344 34.28 -2.67 -16.87
CA LEU A 344 35.17 -1.53 -16.64
C LEU A 344 36.55 -1.96 -16.16
N ASP A 345 36.62 -2.92 -15.24
CA ASP A 345 37.88 -3.49 -14.76
C ASP A 345 38.70 -4.12 -15.92
N ARG A 346 38.03 -4.77 -16.87
CA ARG A 346 38.68 -5.34 -18.08
C ARG A 346 39.18 -4.25 -19.02
N PHE A 347 38.39 -3.21 -19.29
CA PHE A 347 38.83 -2.08 -20.12
C PHE A 347 40.04 -1.38 -19.52
N HIS A 348 40.04 -1.17 -18.20
CA HIS A 348 41.18 -0.61 -17.50
C HIS A 348 42.43 -1.49 -17.63
N GLY A 349 42.27 -2.82 -17.55
CA GLY A 349 43.35 -3.77 -17.81
C GLY A 349 43.94 -3.63 -19.21
N VAL A 350 43.10 -3.55 -20.25
CA VAL A 350 43.53 -3.35 -21.64
C VAL A 350 44.22 -2.00 -21.83
N ALA A 351 43.63 -0.91 -21.33
CA ALA A 351 44.20 0.43 -21.44
C ALA A 351 45.58 0.51 -20.76
N ARG A 352 45.73 -0.10 -19.58
CA ARG A 352 47.04 -0.20 -18.90
C ARG A 352 48.04 -1.01 -19.72
N GLY A 353 47.60 -2.12 -20.32
CA GLY A 353 48.44 -2.94 -21.21
C GLY A 353 48.97 -2.16 -22.41
N ILE A 354 48.12 -1.39 -23.09
CA ILE A 354 48.52 -0.53 -24.21
C ILE A 354 49.52 0.54 -23.75
N GLY A 355 49.26 1.22 -22.64
CA GLY A 355 50.13 2.27 -22.11
C GLY A 355 51.52 1.76 -21.66
N LEU A 356 51.64 0.47 -21.31
CA LEU A 356 52.93 -0.17 -21.04
C LEU A 356 53.67 -0.58 -22.31
N ALA A 357 52.96 -0.90 -23.40
CA ALA A 357 53.55 -1.28 -24.68
C ALA A 357 53.98 -0.10 -25.57
N THR A 358 53.53 1.12 -25.25
CA THR A 358 53.90 2.37 -25.95
C THR A 358 55.03 3.15 -25.26
N ARG A 359 55.55 2.64 -24.15
CA ARG A 359 56.81 3.08 -23.54
C ARG A 359 57.90 2.07 -23.88
#